data_AF-A0A1F3YHH3-F1
#
_entry.id   AF-A0A1F3YHH3-F1
#
_cell.length_a   1.000
_cell.length_b   1.000
_cell.length_c   1.000
_cell.angle_alpha   90.00
_cell.angle_beta   90.00
_cell.angle_gamma   90.00
#
_symmetry.space_group_name_H-M   'P 1'
#
loop_
_entity.id
_entity.type
_entity.pdbx_description
1 polymer ?
#
loop_
_entity_poly.entity_id
_entity_poly.type
_entity_poly.pdbx_seq_one_letter_code
_entity_poly.pdbx_strand_id
1 'polypeptide(L)' 'MVALGAVASVLYALLFLLEGPVLELSAQGGWYFLIPVAIAFTFSLAHGAFTGNFWDVLGVKAKK' A
#
# COMPACT_ATOMS: atom_id res chain seq x y z
N MET A 1 7.89 -11.68 -6.67
CA MET A 1 8.21 -11.48 -5.23
C MET A 1 9.14 -10.29 -5.00
N VAL A 2 10.41 -10.31 -5.44
CA VAL A 2 11.38 -9.22 -5.18
C VAL A 2 10.92 -7.85 -5.72
N ALA A 3 10.47 -7.78 -6.98
CA ALA A 3 9.98 -6.53 -7.57
C ALA A 3 8.76 -5.95 -6.82
N LEU A 4 7.78 -6.80 -6.46
CA LEU A 4 6.60 -6.38 -5.69
C LEU A 4 6.98 -5.93 -4.28
N GLY A 5 7.95 -6.61 -3.65
CA GLY A 5 8.50 -6.23 -2.36
C GLY A 5 9.18 -4.85 -2.44
N ALA A 6 10.01 -4.63 -3.46
CA ALA A 6 10.64 -3.33 -3.70
C ALA A 6 9.61 -2.21 -3.93
N VAL A 7 8.56 -2.47 -4.72
CA VAL A 7 7.46 -1.52 -4.91
C VAL A 7 6.75 -1.21 -3.59
N ALA A 8 6.42 -2.22 -2.80
CA ALA A 8 5.80 -2.03 -1.49
C ALA A 8 6.71 -1.21 -0.55
N SER A 9 8.00 -1.54 -0.49
CA SER A 9 8.98 -0.78 0.31
C SER A 9 9.11 0.67 -0.12
N VAL A 10 9.14 0.94 -1.44
CA VAL A 10 9.18 2.32 -1.98
C VAL A 10 7.90 3.06 -1.63
N LEU A 11 6.72 2.44 -1.73
CA LEU A 11 5.46 3.06 -1.34
C LEU A 11 5.47 3.45 0.15
N TYR A 12 5.92 2.57 1.04
CA TYR A 12 6.07 2.90 2.47
C TYR A 12 7.07 4.04 2.68
N ALA A 13 8.23 4.01 2.02
CA ALA A 13 9.23 5.06 2.14
C ALA A 13 8.67 6.42 1.67
N LEU A 14 7.98 6.46 0.53
CA LEU A 14 7.35 7.66 0.02
C LEU A 14 6.27 8.20 0.96
N LEU A 15 5.44 7.32 1.54
CA LEU A 15 4.41 7.73 2.49
C LEU A 15 5.01 8.37 3.75
N PHE A 16 6.10 7.80 4.27
CA PHE A 16 6.82 8.38 5.41
C PHE A 16 7.49 9.72 5.07
N LEU A 17 8.16 9.80 3.91
CA LEU A 17 8.81 11.05 3.48
C LEU A 17 7.80 12.17 3.18
N LEU A 18 6.56 11.82 2.83
CA LEU A 18 5.50 12.75 2.47
C LEU A 18 4.39 12.80 3.53
N GLU A 19 4.64 12.34 4.76
CA GLU A 19 3.61 12.23 5.80
C GLU A 19 2.96 13.58 6.12
N GLY A 20 3.75 14.67 6.17
CA GLY A 20 3.26 16.02 6.44
C GLY A 20 2.24 16.49 5.40
N PRO A 21 2.60 16.56 4.11
CA PRO A 21 1.66 16.90 3.04
C PRO A 21 0.45 15.96 2.96
N VAL A 22 0.65 14.66 3.18
CA VAL A 22 -0.47 13.69 3.17
C VAL A 22 -1.45 13.99 4.29
N LEU A 23 -0.98 14.26 5.51
CA LEU A 23 -1.83 14.62 6.64
C LEU A 23 -2.54 15.96 6.41
N GLU A 24 -1.80 16.98 5.96
CA GLU A 24 -2.36 18.30 5.68
C GLU A 24 -3.49 18.23 4.66
N LEU A 25 -3.26 17.56 3.52
CA LEU A 25 -4.28 17.39 2.50
C LEU A 25 -5.46 16.56 3.02
N SER A 26 -5.19 15.44 3.70
CA SER A 26 -6.25 14.55 4.22
C SER A 26 -7.14 15.23 5.26
N ALA A 27 -6.61 16.20 6.01
CA ALA A 27 -7.31 16.90 7.09
C ALA A 27 -8.19 18.07 6.62
N GLN A 28 -8.13 18.47 5.34
CA GLN A 28 -8.91 19.60 4.81
C GLN A 28 -10.44 19.36 4.77
N GLY A 29 -10.89 18.12 4.99
CA GLY A 29 -12.31 17.78 4.91
C GLY A 29 -12.84 17.75 3.47
N GLY A 30 -14.16 17.84 3.28
CA GLY A 30 -14.76 17.78 1.94
C GLY A 30 -14.40 16.49 1.20
N TRP A 31 -13.96 16.59 -0.06
CA TRP A 31 -13.54 15.43 -0.88
C TRP A 31 -12.13 14.93 -0.59
N TYR A 32 -11.36 15.60 0.28
CA TYR A 32 -9.97 15.23 0.55
C TYR A 32 -9.83 13.90 1.33
N PHE A 33 -10.91 13.37 1.91
CA PHE A 33 -10.92 12.01 2.48
C PHE A 33 -10.57 10.93 1.44
N LEU A 34 -10.71 11.22 0.14
CA LEU A 34 -10.33 10.30 -0.93
C LEU A 34 -8.82 10.07 -0.98
N ILE A 35 -8.01 10.99 -0.48
CA ILE A 35 -6.54 10.87 -0.47
C ILE A 35 -6.08 9.67 0.37
N PRO A 36 -6.41 9.57 1.67
CA PRO A 36 -6.01 8.41 2.48
C PRO A 36 -6.68 7.12 1.98
N VAL A 37 -7.89 7.20 1.41
CA VAL A 37 -8.56 6.04 0.78
C VAL A 37 -7.78 5.53 -0.44
N ALA A 38 -7.40 6.41 -1.36
CA ALA A 38 -6.63 6.05 -2.55
C ALA A 38 -5.25 5.47 -2.18
N ILE A 39 -4.59 6.06 -1.17
CA ILE A 39 -3.35 5.52 -0.61
C ILE A 39 -3.58 4.11 -0.07
N ALA A 40 -4.61 3.90 0.76
CA ALA A 40 -4.92 2.59 1.33
C ALA A 40 -5.19 1.53 0.25
N PHE A 41 -5.92 1.86 -0.83
CA PHE A 41 -6.13 0.95 -1.96
C PHE A 41 -4.84 0.64 -2.72
N THR A 42 -4.01 1.65 -2.99
CA THR A 42 -2.73 1.47 -3.66
C THR A 42 -1.82 0.51 -2.89
N PHE A 43 -1.73 0.69 -1.57
CA PHE A 43 -1.00 -0.22 -0.70
C PHE A 43 -1.61 -1.62 -0.66
N SER A 44 -2.94 -1.72 -0.57
CA SER A 44 -3.63 -3.01 -0.55
C SER A 44 -3.35 -3.83 -1.81
N LEU A 45 -3.31 -3.20 -2.99
CA LEU A 45 -2.96 -3.87 -4.24
C LEU A 45 -1.49 -4.29 -4.29
N ALA A 46 -0.57 -3.38 -3.99
CA ALA A 46 0.87 -3.65 -4.08
C ALA A 46 1.33 -4.65 -3.02
N HIS A 47 1.02 -4.39 -1.75
CA HIS A 47 1.36 -5.27 -0.64
C HIS A 47 0.58 -6.59 -0.71
N GLY A 48 -0.70 -6.57 -1.09
CA GLY A 48 -1.51 -7.78 -1.27
C GLY A 48 -0.95 -8.70 -2.35
N ALA A 49 -0.54 -8.15 -3.51
CA ALA A 49 0.09 -8.93 -4.57
C ALA A 49 1.44 -9.52 -4.14
N PHE A 50 2.23 -8.77 -3.38
CA PHE A 50 3.48 -9.26 -2.78
C PHE A 50 3.21 -10.42 -1.82
N THR A 51 2.31 -10.23 -0.86
CA THR A 51 1.99 -11.20 0.19
C THR A 51 1.36 -12.46 -0.38
N GLY A 52 0.48 -12.35 -1.40
CA GLY A 52 -0.04 -13.50 -2.13
C GLY A 52 1.07 -14.34 -2.78
N ASN A 53 1.97 -13.69 -3.53
CA ASN A 53 3.14 -14.37 -4.11
C ASN A 53 4.06 -14.98 -3.04
N PHE A 54 4.23 -14.31 -1.90
CA PHE A 54 5.04 -14.79 -0.79
C PHE A 54 4.47 -16.10 -0.22
N TRP A 55 3.16 -16.14 0.04
CA TRP A 55 2.49 -17.36 0.49
C TRP A 55 2.52 -18.48 -0.55
N ASP A 56 2.36 -18.14 -1.84
CA ASP A 56 2.47 -19.11 -2.95
C ASP A 56 3.85 -19.76 -3.00
N VAL A 57 4.94 -18.99 -2.82
CA VAL A 57 6.31 -19.52 -2.75
C VAL A 57 6.52 -20.43 -1.55
N LEU A 58 5.86 -20.14 -0.41
CA LEU A 58 5.88 -20.99 0.77
C LEU A 58 4.96 -22.21 0.66
N GLY A 59 4.21 -22.35 -0.44
CA GLY A 59 3.26 -23.44 -0.66
C GLY A 59 1.94 -23.31 0.10
N VAL A 60 1.67 -22.14 0.71
CA VAL A 60 0.42 -21.85 1.42
C VAL A 60 -0.55 -21.19 0.44
N LYS A 61 -1.61 -21.90 0.05
CA LYS A 61 -2.65 -21.36 -0.82
C LYS A 61 -3.94 -21.12 -0.03
N ALA A 62 -4.64 -20.05 -0.40
CA ALA A 62 -5.99 -19.83 0.09
C ALA A 62 -6.87 -21.04 -0.26
N LYS A 63 -7.69 -21.47 0.70
CA LYS A 63 -8.70 -22.49 0.45
C LYS A 63 -9.74 -21.91 -0.52
N LYS A 64 -10.02 -22.63 -1.61
CA LYS A 64 -11.13 -22.29 -2.51
C LYS A 64 -12.46 -22.36 -1.78
#